data_AF-A0A920I9Q8-F1
#
_entry.id   AF-A0A920I9Q8-F1
#
_cell.length_a   1.000
_cell.length_b   1.000
_cell.length_c   1.000
_cell.angle_alpha   90.00
_cell.angle_beta   90.00
_cell.angle_gamma   90.00
#
_symmetry.space_group_name_H-M   'P 1'
#
loop_
_entity.id
_entity.type
_entity.pdbx_description
1 polymer ?
#
loop_
_entity_poly.entity_id
_entity_poly.type
_entity_poly.pdbx_seq_one_letter_code
_entity_poly.pdbx_strand_id
1 'polypeptide(L)' 'MKTKIILTRRLPDSVETRMRELFDAVLNEFDQPFTQAQLIDAVKTADVLVPTVTDNLNSSL' A
#
# COMPACT_ATOMS: atom_id res chain seq x y z
N MET A 1 6.84 -14.55 -10.75
CA MET A 1 6.72 -13.66 -9.57
C MET A 1 5.52 -12.77 -9.79
N LYS A 2 4.67 -12.58 -8.77
CA LYS A 2 3.59 -11.58 -8.82
C LYS A 2 4.17 -10.23 -8.38
N THR A 3 3.72 -9.13 -8.97
CA THR A 3 4.09 -7.76 -8.56
C THR A 3 3.62 -7.54 -7.13
N LYS A 4 4.52 -7.10 -6.25
CA LYS A 4 4.21 -6.79 -4.86
C LYS A 4 3.62 -5.40 -4.75
N ILE A 5 2.40 -5.32 -4.22
CA ILE A 5 1.70 -4.05 -4.03
C ILE A 5 1.39 -3.84 -2.56
N ILE A 6 1.52 -2.60 -2.08
CA ILE A 6 1.24 -2.24 -0.69
C ILE A 6 0.18 -1.13 -0.67
N LEU A 7 -0.93 -1.39 0.02
CA LEU A 7 -2.02 -0.42 0.20
C LEU A 7 -1.80 0.34 1.51
N THR A 8 -1.79 1.68 1.45
CA THR A 8 -1.59 2.51 2.66
C THR A 8 -2.86 2.65 3.49
N ARG A 9 -4.03 2.30 2.93
CA ARG A 9 -5.36 2.35 3.56
C ARG A 9 -6.21 1.19 3.07
N ARG A 10 -7.31 0.93 3.77
CA ARG A 10 -8.30 -0.06 3.35
C ARG A 10 -9.05 0.44 2.12
N LEU A 11 -9.28 -0.44 1.16
CA LEU A 11 -10.12 -0.19 -0.01
C LEU A 11 -11.40 -1.03 0.08
N PRO A 12 -12.43 -0.75 -0.74
CA PRO A 12 -13.61 -1.60 -0.79
C PRO A 12 -13.24 -3.07 -1.03
N ASP A 13 -13.91 -4.00 -0.33
CA ASP A 13 -13.55 -5.42 -0.33
C ASP A 13 -13.45 -6.04 -1.73
N SER A 14 -14.26 -5.57 -2.68
CA SER A 14 -14.22 -6.02 -4.08
C SER A 14 -12.90 -5.65 -4.77
N VAL A 15 -12.33 -4.49 -4.44
CA VAL A 15 -11.04 -4.02 -4.96
C VAL A 15 -9.89 -4.81 -4.33
N GLU A 16 -9.89 -4.99 -3.01
CA GLU A 16 -8.84 -5.75 -2.31
C GLU A 16 -8.82 -7.22 -2.73
N THR A 17 -9.99 -7.80 -2.97
CA THR A 17 -10.12 -9.16 -3.52
C THR A 17 -9.48 -9.24 -4.89
N ARG A 18 -9.84 -8.33 -5.81
CA ARG A 18 -9.28 -8.32 -7.15
C ARG A 18 -7.76 -8.08 -7.15
N MET A 19 -7.28 -7.23 -6.26
CA MET A 19 -5.85 -6.97 -6.08
C MET A 19 -5.09 -8.22 -5.64
N ARG A 20 -5.59 -8.98 -4.65
CA ARG A 20 -4.96 -10.25 -4.21
C ARG A 20 -4.98 -11.35 -5.28
N GLU A 21 -6.01 -11.37 -6.14
CA GLU A 21 -6.04 -12.30 -7.28
C GLU A 21 -4.89 -12.02 -8.25
N LEU A 22 -4.68 -10.75 -8.59
CA LEU A 22 -3.75 -10.29 -9.63
C LEU A 22 -2.30 -10.13 -9.12
N PHE A 23 -2.12 -9.75 -7.85
CA PHE A 23 -0.87 -9.28 -7.28
C PHE A 23 -0.53 -9.95 -5.95
N ASP A 24 0.71 -9.78 -5.49
CA ASP A 24 1.09 -10.08 -4.10
C ASP A 24 0.77 -8.85 -3.24
N ALA A 25 -0.47 -8.78 -2.77
CA ALA A 25 -1.01 -7.57 -2.13
C ALA A 25 -0.88 -7.62 -0.60
N VAL A 26 -0.22 -6.61 -0.04
CA VAL A 26 -0.17 -6.32 1.41
C VAL A 26 -1.26 -5.30 1.73
N LEU A 27 -2.21 -5.70 2.57
CA LEU A 27 -3.37 -4.89 2.96
C LEU A 27 -3.12 -4.18 4.29
N ASN A 28 -3.74 -3.01 4.45
CA ASN A 28 -3.82 -2.33 5.73
C ASN A 28 -5.09 -2.73 6.47
N GLU A 29 -5.06 -3.86 7.17
CA GLU A 29 -6.23 -4.48 7.80
C GLU A 29 -6.94 -3.58 8.82
N PHE A 30 -6.20 -2.68 9.46
CA PHE A 30 -6.72 -1.77 10.50
C PHE A 30 -7.07 -0.38 9.97
N ASP A 31 -6.88 -0.13 8.68
CA ASP A 31 -7.12 1.16 8.02
C ASP A 31 -6.45 2.37 8.70
N GLN A 32 -5.28 2.14 9.32
CA GLN A 32 -4.55 3.19 10.02
C GLN A 32 -3.62 3.95 9.08
N PRO A 33 -3.57 5.29 9.11
CA PRO A 33 -2.61 6.04 8.31
C PRO A 33 -1.19 5.55 8.59
N PHE A 34 -0.42 5.30 7.54
CA PHE A 34 0.98 4.93 7.69
C PHE A 34 1.77 6.09 8.28
N THR A 35 2.66 5.78 9.21
CA THR A 35 3.71 6.69 9.66
C THR A 35 4.72 6.93 8.54
N GLN A 36 5.51 7.99 8.65
CA GLN A 36 6.56 8.27 7.66
C GLN A 36 7.58 7.11 7.55
N ALA A 37 7.93 6.46 8.66
CA ALA A 37 8.81 5.30 8.65
C ALA A 37 8.19 4.10 7.90
N GLN A 38 6.88 3.87 8.07
CA GLN A 38 6.16 2.82 7.34
C GLN A 38 6.03 3.15 5.84
N LEU A 39 5.83 4.42 5.47
CA LEU A 39 5.84 4.84 4.07
C LEU A 39 7.21 4.60 3.42
N ILE A 40 8.31 4.95 4.11
CA ILE A 40 9.68 4.68 3.63
C ILE A 40 9.90 3.17 3.42
N ASP A 41 9.51 2.35 4.39
CA ASP A 41 9.64 0.89 4.28
C ASP A 41 8.78 0.30 3.14
N ALA A 42 7.56 0.82 2.98
CA ALA A 42 6.68 0.41 1.90
C ALA A 42 7.26 0.77 0.53
N VAL A 43 7.77 1.99 0.35
CA VAL A 43 8.40 2.43 -0.91
C VAL A 43 9.65 1.61 -1.22
N LYS A 44 10.45 1.22 -0.22
CA LYS A 44 11.64 0.39 -0.42
C LYS A 44 11.34 -1.04 -0.84
N THR A 45 10.18 -1.57 -0.42
CA THR A 45 9.89 -3.00 -0.53
C THR A 45 8.74 -3.35 -1.47
N ALA A 46 7.96 -2.38 -1.93
CA ALA A 46 6.89 -2.56 -2.90
C ALA A 46 7.38 -2.33 -4.32
N ASP A 47 6.85 -3.08 -5.28
CA ASP A 47 6.95 -2.73 -6.70
C ASP A 47 5.97 -1.59 -7.04
N VAL A 48 4.81 -1.56 -6.36
CA VAL A 48 3.79 -0.52 -6.49
C VAL A 48 3.24 -0.13 -5.12
N LEU A 49 3.27 1.16 -4.81
CA LEU A 49 2.54 1.72 -3.67
C LEU A 49 1.14 2.16 -4.13
N VAL A 50 0.12 1.84 -3.34
CA VAL A 50 -1.27 2.30 -3.55
C VAL A 50 -1.62 3.30 -2.43
N PRO A 51 -1.25 4.59 -2.60
CA PRO A 51 -1.48 5.62 -1.59
C PRO A 51 -2.90 6.22 -1.67
N THR A 52 -3.19 7.07 -0.71
CA THR A 52 -4.34 7.97 -0.64
C THR A 52 -3.88 9.43 -0.61
N VAL A 53 -4.80 10.36 -0.84
CA VAL A 53 -4.50 11.81 -0.80
C VAL A 53 -3.97 12.31 0.55
N THR A 54 -4.12 11.51 1.63
CA THR A 54 -3.61 11.85 2.96
C THR A 54 -2.18 11.40 3.21
N ASP A 55 -1.59 10.58 2.32
CA ASP A 55 -0.21 10.15 2.46
C ASP A 55 0.74 11.28 2.08
N ASN A 56 1.68 11.61 2.97
CA ASN A 56 2.67 12.65 2.73
C ASN A 56 3.85 12.10 1.91
N LEU A 57 3.65 12.02 0.59
CA LEU A 57 4.68 11.57 -0.34
C LEU A 57 5.53 12.75 -0.82
N ASN A 58 6.76 12.85 -0.30
CA ASN A 58 7.69 13.93 -0.63
C ASN A 58 9.12 13.38 -0.86
N SER A 59 10.07 14.27 -1.18
CA SER A 59 11.46 13.91 -1.50
C SER A 59 12.28 13.35 -0.33
N SER A 60 11.75 13.33 0.89
CA SER A 60 12.39 12.75 2.07
C SER A 60 12.00 11.29 2.32
N LEU A 61 11.14 10.71 1.46
CA LEU A 61 10.84 9.28 1.47
C LEU A 61 11.95 8.45 0.81
#